data_AF-A0A948FBK6-F1
#
_entry.id   AF-A0A948FBK6-F1
#
_cell.length_a   1.000
_cell.length_b   1.000
_cell.length_c   1.000
_cell.angle_alpha   90.00
_cell.angle_beta   90.00
_cell.angle_gamma   90.00
#
_symmetry.space_group_name_H-M   'P 1'
#
loop_
_entity.id
_entity.type
_entity.pdbx_description
1 polymer ?
#
loop_
_entity_poly.entity_id
_entity_poly.type
_entity_poly.pdbx_seq_one_letter_code
_entity_poly.pdbx_strand_id
1 'polypeptide(L)'
;MGLIINAMQHGMIYVGLGMFSAANNPASMNSVQDPGPETHNRAGSHIGPMAASFQVAPQDAPPKGDIETTELYGKRVAEITLQLIKGRR
;
A
#
# COMPACT_ATOMS: atom_id res chain seq x y z
N MET A 1 -8.74 -4.77 11.07
CA MET A 1 -8.16 -4.54 12.41
C MET A 1 -7.35 -5.73 12.95
N GLY A 2 -7.75 -6.99 12.76
CA GLY A 2 -7.06 -8.16 13.34
C GLY A 2 -5.55 -8.23 13.07
N LEU A 3 -5.11 -7.89 11.86
CA LEU A 3 -3.67 -7.88 11.51
C LEU A 3 -2.83 -6.93 12.37
N ILE A 4 -3.31 -5.71 12.63
CA ILE A 4 -2.61 -4.74 13.47
C ILE A 4 -2.57 -5.24 14.91
N ILE A 5 -3.71 -5.71 15.41
CA ILE A 5 -3.83 -6.21 16.79
C ILE A 5 -2.87 -7.38 17.00
N ASN A 6 -2.81 -8.33 16.06
CA ASN A 6 -1.88 -9.45 16.11
C ASN A 6 -0.42 -8.98 16.14
N ALA A 7 -0.04 -8.04 15.28
CA ALA A 7 1.31 -7.47 15.29
C ALA A 7 1.65 -6.86 16.67
N MET A 8 0.73 -6.09 17.24
CA MET A 8 0.89 -5.47 18.55
C MET A 8 0.93 -6.48 19.70
N GLN A 9 0.12 -7.53 19.66
CA GLN A 9 0.14 -8.63 20.63
C GLN A 9 1.51 -9.34 20.68
N HIS A 10 2.22 -9.37 19.55
CA HIS A 10 3.59 -9.89 19.47
C HIS A 10 4.68 -8.84 19.74
N GLY A 11 4.32 -7.62 20.18
CA GLY A 11 5.28 -6.55 20.45
C GLY A 11 5.96 -5.97 19.20
N MET A 12 5.38 -6.19 18.01
CA MET A 12 5.91 -5.64 16.76
C MET A 12 5.54 -4.16 16.59
N ILE A 13 6.34 -3.45 15.80
CA ILE A 13 6.01 -2.10 15.31
C ILE A 13 5.30 -2.25 13.96
N TYR A 14 4.06 -1.75 13.87
CA TYR A 14 3.29 -1.79 12.62
C TYR A 14 3.63 -0.58 11.74
N VAL A 15 4.03 -0.83 10.49
CA VAL A 15 4.35 0.21 9.50
C VAL A 15 3.19 0.35 8.52
N GLY A 16 2.51 1.50 8.52
CA GLY A 16 1.49 1.83 7.54
C GLY A 16 2.07 2.20 6.16
N LEU A 17 1.20 2.28 5.15
CA LEU A 17 1.59 2.47 3.74
C LEU A 17 2.42 3.74 3.50
N GLY A 18 2.10 4.84 4.19
CA GLY A 18 2.85 6.10 4.09
C GLY A 18 2.69 6.82 2.74
N MET A 19 1.63 6.50 1.99
CA MET A 19 1.28 7.09 0.71
C MET A 19 -0.15 7.61 0.76
N PHE A 20 -0.42 8.74 0.11
CA PHE A 20 -1.78 9.23 -0.05
C PHE A 20 -2.61 8.32 -0.96
N SER A 21 -3.92 8.34 -0.80
CA SER A 21 -4.84 7.69 -1.74
C SER A 21 -4.70 8.30 -3.13
N ALA A 22 -4.85 7.48 -4.18
CA ALA A 22 -4.95 7.98 -5.55
C ALA A 22 -6.09 9.00 -5.77
N ALA A 23 -7.13 8.95 -4.93
CA ALA A 23 -8.24 9.89 -4.96
C ALA A 23 -7.85 11.34 -4.54
N ASN A 24 -6.57 11.60 -4.19
CA ASN A 24 -6.09 12.93 -3.83
C ASN A 24 -5.79 13.84 -5.03
N ASN A 25 -5.97 13.36 -6.27
CA ASN A 25 -6.03 14.23 -7.44
C ASN A 25 -7.50 14.49 -7.81
N PRO A 26 -8.02 15.72 -7.64
CA PRO A 26 -9.42 16.03 -7.89
C PRO A 26 -9.83 15.87 -9.36
N ALA A 27 -8.88 15.88 -10.31
CA ALA A 27 -9.18 15.61 -11.72
C ALA A 27 -9.58 14.13 -11.95
N SER A 28 -8.94 13.21 -11.22
CA SER A 28 -9.23 11.77 -11.27
C SER A 28 -10.52 11.36 -10.55
N MET A 29 -11.20 12.27 -9.84
CA MET A 29 -12.52 11.99 -9.25
C MET A 29 -13.68 12.19 -10.25
N ASN A 30 -13.43 12.84 -11.39
CA ASN A 30 -14.45 13.17 -12.40
C ASN A 30 -14.46 12.19 -13.60
N SER A 31 -13.76 11.06 -13.47
CA SER A 31 -13.53 10.10 -14.54
C SER A 31 -13.83 8.69 -14.03
N VAL A 32 -14.64 7.94 -14.78
CA VAL A 32 -14.99 6.55 -14.46
C VAL A 32 -13.77 5.61 -14.63
N GLN A 33 -12.77 6.06 -15.40
CA GLN A 33 -11.56 5.32 -15.70
C GLN A 33 -10.43 5.60 -14.67
N ASP A 34 -10.65 6.50 -13.72
CA ASP A 34 -9.66 6.88 -12.72
C ASP A 34 -10.05 6.42 -11.30
N PRO A 35 -9.07 6.06 -10.44
CA PRO A 35 -7.64 6.00 -10.74
C PRO A 35 -7.29 4.79 -11.60
N GLY A 36 -6.61 5.04 -12.73
CA GLY A 36 -6.26 4.03 -13.72
C GLY A 36 -5.37 2.90 -13.17
N PRO A 37 -5.15 1.83 -13.96
CA PRO A 37 -4.40 0.65 -13.53
C PRO A 37 -2.93 0.94 -13.15
N GLU A 38 -2.37 2.06 -13.59
CA GLU A 38 -1.00 2.50 -13.30
C GLU A 38 -0.90 3.34 -12.01
N THR A 39 -2.03 3.70 -11.39
CA THR A 39 -2.02 4.64 -10.27
C THR A 39 -1.66 3.95 -8.95
N HIS A 40 -0.71 4.52 -8.22
CA HIS A 40 -0.34 4.03 -6.90
C HIS A 40 -1.45 4.27 -5.86
N ASN A 41 -1.59 3.33 -4.93
CA ASN A 41 -2.61 3.36 -3.89
C ASN A 41 -4.03 3.69 -4.41
N ARG A 42 -4.38 3.12 -5.56
CA ARG A 42 -5.71 3.29 -6.17
C ARG A 42 -6.85 2.74 -5.32
N ALA A 43 -6.57 1.76 -4.46
CA ALA A 43 -7.52 1.25 -3.47
C ALA A 43 -7.71 2.19 -2.25
N GLY A 44 -6.92 3.27 -2.15
CA GLY A 44 -7.04 4.29 -1.10
C GLY A 44 -6.72 3.78 0.31
N SER A 45 -5.90 2.75 0.42
CA SER A 45 -5.52 2.15 1.69
C SER A 45 -4.47 2.97 2.43
N HIS A 46 -4.47 2.90 3.75
CA HIS A 46 -3.45 3.53 4.60
C HIS A 46 -2.80 2.53 5.57
N ILE A 47 -3.49 1.41 5.85
CA ILE A 47 -3.01 0.33 6.72
C ILE A 47 -1.86 -0.45 6.06
N GLY A 48 -1.91 -0.62 4.73
CA GLY A 48 -0.92 -1.32 3.90
C GLY A 48 -1.40 -1.37 2.45
N PRO A 49 -0.64 -1.91 1.48
CA PRO A 49 -1.10 -2.02 0.10
C PRO A 49 -2.35 -2.91 0.02
N MET A 50 -3.32 -2.52 -0.80
CA MET A 50 -4.51 -3.31 -1.09
C MET A 50 -4.74 -3.32 -2.60
N ALA A 51 -5.18 -4.46 -3.11
CA ALA A 51 -5.49 -4.67 -4.51
C ALA A 51 -6.81 -5.43 -4.63
N ALA A 52 -7.53 -5.20 -5.72
CA ALA A 52 -8.73 -5.97 -6.07
C ALA A 52 -8.45 -6.84 -7.29
N SER A 53 -8.97 -8.07 -7.28
CA SER A 53 -8.82 -9.01 -8.39
C SER A 53 -9.72 -8.69 -9.59
N PHE A 54 -10.72 -7.82 -9.45
CA PHE A 54 -11.71 -7.46 -10.47
C PHE A 54 -12.41 -8.62 -11.18
N GLN A 55 -12.38 -9.83 -10.60
CA GLN A 55 -12.90 -11.04 -11.22
C GLN A 55 -12.31 -11.31 -12.62
N VAL A 56 -11.08 -10.82 -12.87
CA VAL A 56 -10.32 -11.15 -14.08
C VAL A 56 -9.44 -12.38 -13.85
N ALA A 57 -8.81 -12.90 -14.92
CA ALA A 57 -7.92 -14.04 -14.78
C ALA A 57 -6.67 -13.67 -13.94
N PRO A 58 -6.02 -14.64 -13.26
CA PRO A 58 -4.92 -14.36 -12.34
C PRO A 58 -3.71 -13.64 -12.96
N GLN A 59 -3.50 -13.75 -14.28
CA GLN A 59 -2.43 -13.05 -14.97
C GLN A 59 -2.72 -11.56 -15.23
N ASP A 60 -3.99 -11.15 -15.14
CA ASP A 60 -4.46 -9.79 -15.47
C ASP A 60 -4.60 -8.89 -14.24
N ALA A 61 -4.46 -9.45 -13.04
CA ALA A 61 -4.47 -8.74 -11.76
C ALA A 61 -3.43 -9.33 -10.78
N PRO A 62 -2.82 -8.52 -9.90
CA PRO A 62 -3.07 -7.09 -9.71
C PRO A 62 -2.47 -6.22 -10.83
N PRO A 63 -3.07 -5.06 -11.13
CA PRO A 63 -2.53 -4.13 -12.12
C PRO A 63 -1.23 -3.51 -11.64
N LYS A 64 -0.47 -2.94 -12.58
CA LYS A 64 0.89 -2.43 -12.34
C LYS A 64 0.99 -1.44 -11.17
N GLY A 65 0.04 -0.52 -11.03
CA GLY A 65 0.03 0.45 -9.93
C GLY A 65 -0.04 -0.20 -8.54
N ASP A 66 -0.73 -1.33 -8.40
CA ASP A 66 -0.80 -2.09 -7.15
C ASP A 66 0.52 -2.82 -6.87
N ILE A 67 1.16 -3.36 -7.92
CA ILE A 67 2.48 -4.01 -7.85
C ILE A 67 3.51 -2.98 -7.35
N GLU A 68 3.61 -1.84 -8.03
CA GLU A 68 4.55 -0.77 -7.68
C GLU A 68 4.27 -0.21 -6.27
N THR A 69 2.99 -0.05 -5.89
CA THR A 69 2.62 0.35 -4.51
C THR A 69 3.16 -0.64 -3.47
N THR A 70 3.11 -1.94 -3.78
CA THR A 70 3.59 -3.01 -2.89
C THR A 70 5.13 -3.00 -2.81
N GLU A 71 5.82 -2.78 -3.92
CA GLU A 71 7.28 -2.65 -3.95
C GLU A 71 7.76 -1.45 -3.12
N LEU A 72 7.12 -0.29 -3.29
CA LEU A 72 7.39 0.91 -2.51
C LEU A 72 7.11 0.70 -1.01
N TYR A 73 6.05 -0.03 -0.68
CA TYR A 73 5.78 -0.40 0.71
C TYR A 73 6.88 -1.30 1.29
N GLY A 74 7.33 -2.31 0.55
CA GLY A 74 8.44 -3.18 0.97
C GLY A 74 9.72 -2.38 1.24
N LYS A 75 10.07 -1.45 0.34
CA LYS A 75 11.19 -0.52 0.53
C LYS A 75 11.02 0.30 1.80
N ARG A 76 9.85 0.89 2.04
CA ARG A 76 9.56 1.70 3.24
C ARG A 76 9.73 0.89 4.53
N VAL A 77 9.23 -0.35 4.57
CA VAL A 77 9.41 -1.24 5.74
C VAL A 77 10.90 -1.47 6.00
N ALA A 78 11.67 -1.82 4.98
CA ALA A 78 13.11 -2.04 5.09
C ALA A 78 13.87 -0.80 5.58
N GLU A 79 13.55 0.38 5.04
CA GLU A 79 14.17 1.65 5.44
C GLU A 79 13.87 2.01 6.90
N ILE A 80 12.64 1.83 7.36
CA ILE A 80 12.27 2.05 8.77
C ILE A 80 12.99 1.05 9.68
N THR A 81 13.06 -0.23 9.29
CA THR A 81 13.84 -1.22 10.03
C THR A 81 15.30 -0.80 10.17
N LEU A 82 15.93 -0.32 9.09
CA LEU A 82 17.31 0.18 9.12
C LEU A 82 17.47 1.39 10.04
N GLN A 83 16.52 2.33 10.05
CA GLN A 83 16.53 3.48 10.97
C GLN A 83 16.46 3.03 12.43
N LEU A 84 15.56 2.09 12.76
CA LEU A 84 15.43 1.56 14.12
C LEU A 84 16.67 0.81 14.58
N ILE A 85 17.33 0.05 13.70
CA ILE A 85 18.60 -0.63 14.00
C ILE A 85 19.69 0.40 14.30
N LYS A 86 19.79 1.47 13.50
CA LYS A 86 20.79 2.54 13.70
C LYS A 86 20.57 3.29 15.03
N GLY A 87 19.33 3.57 15.40
CA GLY A 87 18.98 4.30 16.62
C GLY A 87 19.12 3.51 17.93
N ARG A 88 19.36 2.20 17.88
CA ARG A 88 19.67 1.37 19.07
C ARG A 88 21.14 1.43 19.48
N ARG A 89 22.00 2.06 18.68
CA ARG A 89 23.43 2.20 18.96
C ARG A 89 23.71 3.44 19.78
#